data_AF-A0A6G2JM27-F1
#
_entry.id   AF-A0A6G2JM27-F1
#
_cell.length_a   1.000
_cell.length_b   1.000
_cell.length_c   1.000
_cell.angle_alpha   90.00
_cell.angle_beta   90.00
_cell.angle_gamma   90.00
#
_symmetry.space_group_name_H-M   'P 1'
#
loop_
_entity.id
_entity.type
_entity.pdbx_description
1 polymer ?
#
loop_
_entity_poly.entity_id
_entity_poly.type
_entity_poly.pdbx_seq_one_letter_code
_entity_poly.pdbx_strand_id
1 'polypeptide(L)'
;MKEASDVLDELDRTAVSDLPVEEQIEEAVREIRRGREPASGEPVTVDDEAAEENAAEDEAAGDLAAVDAPDENVRAAEHAPAADAPARDAPPVPSARVQECRICRTANEQSARFCIGCGASLKVVTCAGCGAENPASARFCAQCGGKLS
;
A
#
# COMPACT_ATOMS: atom_id res chain seq x y z
N MET A 1 -9.75 44.16 41.34
CA MET A 1 -9.29 42.74 41.38
C MET A 1 -10.18 41.80 40.57
N LYS A 2 -11.44 42.15 40.26
CA LYS A 2 -12.34 41.30 39.47
C LYS A 2 -11.94 41.19 37.99
N GLU A 3 -11.43 42.28 37.41
CA GLU A 3 -11.00 42.32 36.00
C GLU A 3 -9.86 41.36 35.66
N ALA A 4 -8.97 41.07 36.61
CA ALA A 4 -7.90 40.09 36.39
C ALA A 4 -8.43 38.65 36.36
N SER A 5 -9.53 38.37 37.09
CA SER A 5 -10.18 37.06 37.07
C SER A 5 -10.92 36.84 35.77
N ASP A 6 -11.67 37.85 35.33
CA ASP A 6 -12.46 37.76 34.10
C ASP A 6 -11.57 37.58 32.85
N VAL A 7 -10.40 38.21 32.83
CA VAL A 7 -9.41 38.06 31.74
C VAL A 7 -8.76 36.66 31.73
N LEU A 8 -8.50 36.06 32.90
CA LEU A 8 -7.96 34.69 32.97
C LEU A 8 -9.00 33.65 32.52
N ASP A 9 -10.26 33.86 32.88
CA ASP A 9 -11.40 33.04 32.46
C ASP A 9 -11.65 33.08 30.94
N GLU A 10 -11.33 34.20 30.27
CA GLU A 10 -11.46 34.34 28.81
C GLU A 10 -10.27 33.75 28.04
N LEU A 11 -9.06 33.77 28.64
CA LEU A 11 -7.88 33.10 28.10
C LEU A 11 -7.99 31.56 28.18
N ASP A 12 -8.64 31.01 29.20
CA ASP A 12 -8.93 29.57 29.29
C ASP A 12 -9.98 29.14 28.23
N ARG A 13 -11.01 29.97 27.99
CA ARG A 13 -12.06 29.67 26.99
C ARG A 13 -11.58 29.73 25.53
N THR A 14 -10.48 30.43 25.25
CA THR A 14 -9.86 30.49 23.91
C THR A 14 -8.81 29.40 23.69
N ALA A 15 -8.47 28.66 24.76
CA ALA A 15 -7.62 27.50 24.71
C ALA A 15 -8.48 26.28 24.35
N VAL A 16 -8.49 25.88 23.09
CA VAL A 16 -9.12 24.65 22.57
C VAL A 16 -8.38 23.39 23.10
N SER A 17 -8.06 23.35 24.39
CA SER A 17 -7.08 22.43 24.98
C SER A 17 -7.63 21.51 26.07
N ASP A 18 -8.86 21.71 26.55
CA ASP A 18 -9.41 20.90 27.65
C ASP A 18 -10.23 19.68 27.18
N LEU A 19 -10.48 19.53 25.88
CA LEU A 19 -11.03 18.27 25.38
C LEU A 19 -9.91 17.21 25.36
N PRO A 20 -10.15 15.97 25.81
CA PRO A 20 -9.18 14.91 25.68
C PRO A 20 -8.75 14.79 24.21
N VAL A 21 -7.48 14.48 23.99
CA VAL A 21 -6.86 14.46 22.64
C VAL A 21 -7.67 13.60 21.66
N GLU A 22 -8.31 12.54 22.14
CA GLU A 22 -9.20 11.68 21.34
C GLU A 22 -10.40 12.46 20.77
N GLU A 23 -11.02 13.34 21.55
CA GLU A 23 -12.17 14.14 21.13
C GLU A 23 -11.76 15.25 20.15
N GLN A 24 -10.58 15.85 20.34
CA GLN A 24 -10.00 16.80 19.38
C GLN A 24 -9.74 16.14 18.01
N ILE A 25 -9.28 14.88 18.01
CA ILE A 25 -9.08 14.10 16.78
C ILE A 25 -10.43 13.81 16.11
N GLU A 26 -11.44 13.40 16.88
CA GLU A 26 -12.77 13.12 16.34
C GLU A 26 -13.43 14.36 15.74
N GLU A 27 -13.27 15.52 16.38
CA GLU A 27 -13.79 16.79 15.89
C GLU A 27 -13.09 17.24 14.60
N ALA A 28 -11.75 17.18 14.56
CA ALA A 28 -10.98 17.49 13.35
C ALA A 28 -11.35 16.56 12.17
N VAL A 29 -11.57 15.27 12.42
CA VAL A 29 -12.02 14.31 11.38
C VAL A 29 -13.43 14.63 10.90
N ARG A 30 -14.33 15.05 11.79
CA ARG A 30 -15.69 15.46 11.45
C ARG A 30 -15.70 16.69 10.55
N GLU A 31 -14.83 17.67 10.84
CA GLU A 31 -14.67 18.88 10.00
C GLU A 31 -14.11 18.56 8.62
N ILE A 32 -13.09 17.71 8.52
CA ILE A 32 -12.52 17.27 7.22
C ILE A 32 -13.58 16.58 6.36
N ARG A 33 -14.48 15.77 6.95
CA ARG A 33 -15.58 15.12 6.23
C ARG A 33 -16.62 16.13 5.74
N ARG A 34 -17.02 17.11 6.57
CA ARG A 34 -17.93 18.19 6.17
C ARG A 34 -17.33 19.06 5.05
N GLY A 35 -16.04 19.38 5.13
CA GLY A 35 -15.33 20.13 4.10
C GLY A 35 -15.09 19.35 2.80
N ARG A 36 -15.35 18.04 2.78
CA ARG A 36 -15.27 17.17 1.60
C ARG A 36 -16.64 16.94 0.94
N GLU A 37 -17.72 17.55 1.44
CA GLU A 37 -18.99 17.58 0.71
C GLU A 37 -18.75 18.31 -0.63
N PRO A 38 -18.91 17.64 -1.79
CA PRO A 38 -18.73 18.29 -3.07
C PRO A 38 -19.83 19.35 -3.21
N ALA A 39 -19.43 20.59 -3.45
CA ALA A 39 -20.34 21.64 -3.89
C ALA A 39 -21.05 21.14 -5.16
N SER A 40 -22.33 20.78 -5.04
CA SER A 40 -23.28 20.54 -6.14
C SER A 40 -22.64 19.94 -7.40
N GLY A 41 -22.34 18.64 -7.38
CA GLY A 41 -21.95 17.89 -8.56
C GLY A 41 -22.98 16.81 -8.84
N GLU A 42 -23.65 16.91 -9.98
CA GLU A 42 -24.55 15.89 -10.52
C GLU A 42 -23.90 14.49 -10.49
N PRO A 43 -24.68 13.41 -10.30
CA PRO A 43 -24.13 12.06 -10.36
C PRO A 43 -23.52 11.85 -11.75
N VAL A 44 -22.22 11.58 -11.81
CA VAL A 44 -21.58 11.10 -13.03
C VAL A 44 -22.11 9.69 -13.27
N THR A 45 -23.16 9.59 -14.09
CA THR A 45 -23.60 8.34 -14.68
C THR A 45 -22.49 7.89 -15.62
N VAL A 46 -21.89 6.74 -15.32
CA VAL A 46 -21.15 6.00 -16.34
C VAL A 46 -22.20 5.42 -17.26
N ASP A 47 -22.41 6.08 -18.40
CA ASP A 47 -23.27 5.56 -19.46
C ASP A 47 -22.65 4.26 -19.98
N ASP A 48 -23.31 3.17 -19.62
CA ASP A 48 -23.03 1.78 -19.94
C ASP A 48 -24.10 1.35 -20.94
N GLU A 49 -23.89 1.62 -22.23
CA GLU A 49 -24.70 1.17 -23.39
C GLU A 49 -23.82 1.35 -24.65
N ALA A 50 -23.55 0.39 -25.55
CA ALA A 50 -23.93 -1.00 -25.78
C ALA A 50 -22.86 -1.56 -26.78
N ALA A 51 -22.42 -2.82 -26.68
CA ALA A 51 -22.88 -3.97 -27.49
C ALA A 51 -22.57 -3.82 -29.01
N GLU A 52 -22.13 -4.78 -29.84
CA GLU A 52 -21.93 -6.23 -29.93
C GLU A 52 -20.80 -6.36 -31.02
N GLU A 53 -20.06 -7.44 -31.21
CA GLU A 53 -20.45 -8.74 -31.74
C GLU A 53 -19.21 -9.64 -31.66
N ASN A 54 -19.40 -10.91 -31.28
CA ASN A 54 -18.91 -12.08 -32.01
C ASN A 54 -19.31 -13.31 -31.20
N ALA A 55 -20.51 -13.80 -31.50
CA ALA A 55 -20.96 -15.12 -31.10
C ALA A 55 -20.53 -16.16 -32.14
N ALA A 56 -20.20 -17.33 -31.60
CA ALA A 56 -20.37 -18.66 -32.19
C ALA A 56 -19.26 -19.13 -33.17
N GLU A 57 -18.83 -20.38 -33.21
CA GLU A 57 -19.38 -21.69 -32.77
C GLU A 57 -18.20 -22.64 -32.45
N ASP A 58 -18.37 -23.62 -31.55
CA ASP A 58 -18.33 -25.05 -31.93
C ASP A 58 -18.38 -25.95 -30.68
N GLU A 59 -19.47 -26.69 -30.59
CA GLU A 59 -19.78 -27.72 -29.60
C GLU A 59 -19.02 -29.01 -29.93
N ALA A 60 -18.21 -29.50 -28.99
CA ALA A 60 -17.81 -30.90 -28.99
C ALA A 60 -18.01 -31.50 -27.59
N ALA A 61 -19.15 -32.17 -27.45
CA ALA A 61 -19.48 -33.05 -26.36
C ALA A 61 -18.42 -34.16 -26.20
N GLY A 62 -18.07 -34.43 -24.94
CA GLY A 62 -17.17 -35.51 -24.55
C GLY A 62 -17.37 -35.85 -23.07
N ASP A 63 -18.47 -36.54 -22.81
CA ASP A 63 -18.72 -37.35 -21.61
C ASP A 63 -17.47 -38.19 -21.28
N LEU A 64 -17.09 -38.26 -19.99
CA LEU A 64 -16.78 -39.49 -19.24
C LEU A 64 -16.02 -39.18 -17.93
N ALA A 65 -16.69 -39.55 -16.84
CA ALA A 65 -16.16 -40.17 -15.62
C ALA A 65 -15.56 -39.33 -14.48
N ALA A 66 -16.35 -39.24 -13.41
CA ALA A 66 -15.99 -39.55 -12.02
C ALA A 66 -14.79 -38.81 -11.40
N VAL A 67 -15.07 -37.70 -10.71
CA VAL A 67 -14.21 -37.26 -9.61
C VAL A 67 -14.57 -38.08 -8.37
N ASP A 68 -13.70 -39.05 -8.10
CA ASP A 68 -13.69 -39.90 -6.93
C ASP A 68 -13.69 -39.07 -5.63
N ALA A 69 -14.31 -39.62 -4.60
CA ALA A 69 -14.53 -39.00 -3.30
C ALA A 69 -13.22 -38.56 -2.62
N PRO A 70 -13.26 -37.60 -1.67
CA PRO A 70 -12.10 -37.32 -0.84
C PRO A 70 -11.80 -38.56 0.03
N ASP A 71 -10.66 -39.20 -0.24
CA ASP A 71 -10.08 -40.24 0.60
C ASP A 71 -9.80 -39.67 2.00
N GLU A 72 -10.56 -40.12 3.00
CA GLU A 72 -10.43 -39.75 4.42
C GLU A 72 -9.18 -40.38 5.06
N ASN A 73 -8.01 -40.21 4.42
CA ASN A 73 -6.72 -40.67 4.90
C ASN A 73 -5.63 -39.61 4.76
N VAL A 74 -5.98 -38.33 5.00
CA VAL A 74 -4.98 -37.31 5.32
C VAL A 74 -4.61 -37.47 6.79
N ARG A 75 -3.79 -38.49 7.06
CA ARG A 75 -3.05 -38.57 8.32
C ARG A 75 -2.11 -37.37 8.39
N ALA A 76 -2.33 -36.56 9.42
CA ALA A 76 -1.51 -35.45 9.84
C ALA A 76 -0.01 -35.79 9.76
N ALA A 77 0.66 -35.18 8.79
CA ALA A 77 2.11 -35.00 8.81
C ALA A 77 2.37 -33.54 9.22
N GLU A 78 2.13 -33.29 10.51
CA GLU A 78 2.96 -32.46 11.37
C GLU A 78 4.14 -31.72 10.68
N HIS A 79 4.06 -30.38 10.76
CA HIS A 79 5.20 -29.49 10.63
C HIS A 79 6.25 -29.88 11.68
N ALA A 80 7.18 -30.74 11.28
CA ALA A 80 8.38 -31.02 12.06
C ALA A 80 9.30 -29.78 12.02
N PRO A 81 9.84 -29.31 13.15
CA PRO A 81 10.92 -28.34 13.14
C PRO A 81 12.14 -29.03 12.53
N ALA A 82 12.76 -28.43 11.53
CA ALA A 82 13.99 -28.93 10.93
C ALA A 82 15.12 -28.88 11.98
N ALA A 83 15.35 -30.02 12.63
CA ALA A 83 16.52 -30.26 13.46
C ALA A 83 17.68 -30.76 12.58
N ASP A 84 18.85 -30.15 12.80
CA ASP A 84 20.19 -30.67 12.54
C ASP A 84 20.47 -31.38 11.21
N ALA A 85 20.67 -30.57 10.15
CA ALA A 85 21.56 -30.96 9.06
C ALA A 85 22.99 -30.50 9.40
N PRO A 86 24.03 -31.35 9.28
CA PRO A 86 25.41 -30.90 9.50
C PRO A 86 25.78 -29.86 8.45
N ALA A 87 26.18 -28.68 8.93
CA ALA A 87 26.66 -27.58 8.11
C ALA A 87 27.85 -28.06 7.27
N ARG A 88 27.59 -28.39 6.00
CA ARG A 88 28.61 -28.42 4.97
C ARG A 88 29.12 -26.99 4.85
N ASP A 89 30.43 -26.81 4.92
CA ASP A 89 31.16 -25.55 4.78
C ASP A 89 30.59 -24.72 3.62
N ALA A 90 29.59 -23.90 3.92
CA ALA A 90 29.10 -22.90 3.01
C ALA A 90 30.21 -21.85 2.94
N PRO A 91 30.72 -21.50 1.75
CA PRO A 91 31.63 -20.37 1.63
C PRO A 91 30.96 -19.16 2.30
N PRO A 92 31.73 -18.27 2.98
CA PRO A 92 31.14 -17.09 3.60
C PRO A 92 30.35 -16.36 2.52
N VAL A 93 29.02 -16.33 2.69
CA VAL A 93 28.13 -15.61 1.77
C VAL A 93 28.68 -14.18 1.77
N PRO A 94 29.17 -13.66 0.64
CA PRO A 94 29.72 -12.32 0.60
C PRO A 94 28.62 -11.42 1.16
N SER A 95 28.94 -10.67 2.22
CA SER A 95 27.96 -9.87 2.97
C SER A 95 27.06 -9.16 1.97
N ALA A 96 25.84 -9.67 1.87
CA ALA A 96 24.85 -9.20 0.91
C ALA A 96 24.76 -7.70 1.10
N ARG A 97 25.03 -6.93 0.04
CA ARG A 97 24.89 -5.48 0.15
C ARG A 97 23.41 -5.21 0.44
N VAL A 98 23.14 -4.38 1.44
CA VAL A 98 21.77 -4.09 1.88
C VAL A 98 21.41 -2.69 1.40
N GLN A 99 20.21 -2.54 0.83
CA GLN A 99 19.61 -1.25 0.52
C GLN A 99 18.39 -1.03 1.41
N GLU A 100 18.22 0.19 1.91
CA GLU A 100 17.06 0.56 2.70
C GLU A 100 15.93 1.08 1.80
N CYS A 101 14.70 0.68 2.11
CA CYS A 101 13.54 1.25 1.46
C CYS A 101 13.39 2.72 1.85
N ARG A 102 13.31 3.62 0.86
CA ARG A 102 13.13 5.06 1.11
C ARG A 102 11.75 5.43 1.66
N ILE A 103 10.79 4.50 1.63
CA ILE A 103 9.42 4.70 2.11
C ILE A 103 9.25 4.21 3.55
N CYS A 104 9.67 2.98 3.85
CA CYS A 104 9.46 2.36 5.18
C CYS A 104 10.74 1.98 5.93
N ARG A 105 11.92 2.27 5.36
CA ARG A 105 13.27 1.95 5.91
C ARG A 105 13.58 0.48 6.14
N THR A 106 12.72 -0.43 5.67
CA THR A 106 13.02 -1.86 5.71
C THR A 106 14.31 -2.14 4.92
N ALA A 107 15.20 -2.93 5.53
CA ALA A 107 16.40 -3.46 4.88
C ALA A 107 16.03 -4.49 3.81
N ASN A 108 16.59 -4.35 2.61
CA ASN A 108 16.35 -5.25 1.49
C ASN A 108 17.67 -5.68 0.86
N GLU A 109 17.68 -6.86 0.23
CA GLU A 109 18.78 -7.33 -0.61
C GLU A 109 19.09 -6.31 -1.72
N GLN A 110 20.37 -6.14 -2.10
CA GLN A 110 20.75 -5.20 -3.16
C GLN A 110 20.06 -5.48 -4.50
N SER A 111 19.72 -6.74 -4.77
CA SER A 111 19.05 -7.19 -5.99
C SER A 111 17.51 -7.14 -5.92
N ALA A 112 16.94 -6.83 -4.75
CA ALA A 112 15.49 -6.75 -4.58
C ALA A 112 14.87 -5.68 -5.49
N ARG A 113 13.77 -6.04 -6.17
CA ARG A 113 13.03 -5.12 -7.06
C ARG A 113 11.99 -4.30 -6.31
N PHE A 114 11.40 -4.90 -5.28
CA PHE A 114 10.36 -4.33 -4.44
C PHE A 114 10.73 -4.51 -2.97
N CYS A 115 10.24 -3.61 -2.12
CA CYS A 115 10.44 -3.66 -0.68
C CYS A 115 9.65 -4.80 -0.06
N ILE A 116 10.29 -5.64 0.75
CA ILE A 116 9.62 -6.73 1.49
C ILE A 116 8.66 -6.23 2.58
N GLY A 117 8.85 -4.99 3.06
CA GLY A 117 8.01 -4.41 4.12
C GLY A 117 6.76 -3.68 3.60
N CYS A 118 6.85 -2.97 2.46
CA CYS A 118 5.76 -2.12 1.97
C CYS A 118 5.41 -2.30 0.48
N GLY A 119 6.12 -3.15 -0.26
CA GLY A 119 5.88 -3.39 -1.69
C GLY A 119 6.34 -2.28 -2.65
N ALA A 120 6.88 -1.17 -2.16
CA ALA A 120 7.38 -0.08 -3.03
C ALA A 120 8.54 -0.54 -3.92
N SER A 121 8.61 -0.07 -5.17
CA SER A 121 9.75 -0.31 -6.06
C SER A 121 11.03 0.27 -5.48
N LEU A 122 12.08 -0.54 -5.42
CA LEU A 122 13.43 -0.10 -5.01
C LEU A 122 14.27 0.39 -6.19
N LYS A 123 13.84 0.10 -7.42
CA LYS A 123 14.49 0.60 -8.63
C LYS A 123 14.22 2.09 -8.80
N VAL A 124 15.28 2.83 -9.12
CA VAL A 124 15.24 4.26 -9.41
C VAL A 124 15.77 4.56 -10.81
N VAL A 125 15.20 5.58 -11.42
CA VAL A 125 15.61 6.13 -12.71
C VAL A 125 16.02 7.59 -12.51
N THR A 126 17.17 7.96 -13.05
CA THR A 126 17.67 9.35 -13.00
C THR A 126 17.14 10.12 -14.19
N CYS A 127 16.56 11.29 -13.94
CA CYS A 127 16.06 12.16 -14.99
C CYS A 127 17.23 12.75 -15.80
N ALA A 128 17.25 12.54 -17.12
CA ALA A 128 18.28 13.13 -17.98
C ALA A 128 18.22 14.66 -18.07
N GLY A 129 17.05 15.26 -17.80
CA GLY A 129 16.87 16.72 -17.88
C GLY A 129 17.34 17.48 -16.64
N CYS A 130 17.17 16.93 -15.44
CA CYS A 130 17.49 17.63 -14.19
C CYS A 130 18.30 16.82 -13.18
N GLY A 131 18.61 15.55 -13.44
CA GLY A 131 19.37 14.69 -12.54
C GLY A 131 18.60 14.12 -11.34
N ALA A 132 17.30 14.44 -11.18
CA ALA A 132 16.52 13.91 -10.07
C ALA A 132 16.30 12.40 -10.17
N GLU A 133 16.36 11.70 -9.03
CA GLU A 133 15.98 10.29 -8.94
C GLU A 133 14.46 10.14 -8.82
N ASN A 134 13.88 9.22 -9.59
CA ASN A 134 12.45 8.93 -9.62
C ASN A 134 12.23 7.42 -9.51
N PRO A 135 11.08 6.94 -9.00
CA PRO A 135 10.78 5.51 -9.01
C PRO A 135 10.69 5.00 -10.45
N ALA A 136 11.12 3.76 -10.70
CA ALA A 136 11.13 3.19 -12.05
C ALA A 136 9.75 3.09 -12.74
N SER A 137 8.66 3.21 -11.99
CA SER A 137 7.29 3.26 -12.53
C SER A 137 6.83 4.68 -12.93
N ALA A 138 7.59 5.73 -12.60
CA ALA A 138 7.21 7.10 -12.94
C ALA A 138 7.31 7.36 -14.45
N ARG A 139 6.27 7.96 -15.03
CA ARG A 139 6.25 8.37 -16.45
C ARG A 139 6.83 9.77 -16.67
N PHE A 140 6.76 10.62 -15.65
CA PHE A 140 7.24 12.00 -15.65
C PHE A 140 8.07 12.27 -14.40
N CYS A 141 9.05 13.15 -14.53
CA CYS A 141 9.89 13.55 -13.42
C CYS A 141 9.11 14.38 -12.41
N ALA A 142 9.18 14.00 -11.13
CA ALA A 142 8.50 14.72 -10.05
C ALA A 142 9.11 16.11 -9.75
N GLN A 143 10.31 16.42 -10.26
CA GLN A 143 10.98 17.70 -10.07
C GLN A 143 10.79 18.66 -11.26
N CYS A 144 11.00 18.19 -12.49
CA CYS A 144 10.96 19.07 -13.66
C CYS A 144 9.80 18.81 -14.63
N GLY A 145 8.99 17.77 -14.40
CA GLY A 145 7.90 17.37 -15.30
C GLY A 145 8.35 16.72 -16.62
N GLY A 146 9.66 16.62 -16.88
CA GLY A 146 10.20 15.98 -18.07
C GLY A 146 9.83 14.50 -18.15
N LYS A 147 9.59 14.01 -19.37
CA LYS A 147 9.24 12.60 -19.60
C LYS A 147 10.44 11.69 -19.25
N LEU A 148 10.17 10.62 -18.51
CA LEU A 148 11.17 9.60 -18.19
C LEU A 148 11.10 8.51 -19.27
N SER A 149 12.24 8.23 -19.89
CA SER A 149 12.42 7.27 -21.00
C SER A 149 13.11 6.01 -20.55
#